data_AF-A0A914DF45-F1
#
_entry.id   AF-A0A914DF45-F1
#
_cell.length_a   1.000
_cell.length_b   1.000
_cell.length_c   1.000
_cell.angle_alpha   90.00
_cell.angle_beta   90.00
_cell.angle_gamma   90.00
#
_symmetry.space_group_name_H-M   'P 1'
#
loop_
_entity.id
_entity.type
_entity.pdbx_description
1 polymer ?
#
loop_
_entity_poly.entity_id
_entity_poly.type
_entity_poly.pdbx_seq_one_letter_code
_entity_poly.pdbx_strand_id
1 'polypeptide(L)'
;MEIAILKRETFGNGPNVFNENDTITKYEIMDGTPVKGESIPVRLFLASYELTPTMREVAKRFSVQYFLNLVLVDEEDRSYFKQQEITLYRRAEIPPRKPLAEQFKNLHMDPNLQPKDDVNNETSESGVSKSAEDAE
;
A
#
# COMPACT_ATOMS: atom_id res chain seq x y z
N MET A 1 4.16 -14.22 -28.83
CA MET A 1 4.06 -12.94 -28.05
C MET A 1 3.89 -13.29 -26.59
N GLU A 2 4.57 -12.61 -25.67
CA GLU A 2 4.52 -12.93 -24.23
C GLU A 2 4.55 -11.69 -23.33
N ILE A 3 3.95 -11.81 -22.14
CA ILE A 3 4.11 -10.86 -21.03
C ILE A 3 4.77 -11.59 -19.88
N ALA A 4 5.79 -10.97 -19.30
CA ALA A 4 6.43 -11.43 -18.08
C ALA A 4 6.25 -10.42 -16.95
N ILE A 5 6.20 -10.91 -15.70
CA ILE A 5 6.41 -10.09 -14.51
C ILE A 5 7.86 -10.27 -14.10
N LEU A 6 8.62 -9.17 -14.09
CA LEU A 6 10.00 -9.15 -13.65
C LEU A 6 10.08 -8.49 -12.28
N LYS A 7 10.92 -9.04 -11.41
CA LYS A 7 11.32 -8.45 -10.13
C LYS A 7 12.76 -7.96 -10.27
N ARG A 8 13.02 -6.71 -9.89
CA ARG A 8 14.36 -6.14 -9.80
C ARG A 8 14.67 -5.79 -8.36
N GLU A 9 15.70 -6.41 -7.83
CA GLU A 9 16.24 -6.11 -6.51
C GLU A 9 17.55 -5.36 -6.67
N THR A 10 17.58 -4.14 -6.15
CA THR A 10 18.79 -3.33 -6.12
C THR A 10 19.22 -3.23 -4.66
N PHE A 11 20.44 -3.63 -4.32
CA PHE A 11 20.96 -3.54 -2.95
C PHE A 11 22.38 -3.00 -2.92
N GLY A 12 22.74 -2.42 -1.77
CA GLY A 12 24.05 -1.83 -1.54
C GLY A 12 24.06 -0.31 -1.64
N ASN A 13 25.18 0.28 -1.21
CA ASN A 13 25.28 1.71 -0.94
C ASN A 13 26.52 2.30 -1.60
N GLY A 14 26.39 3.54 -2.11
CA GLY A 14 27.50 4.28 -2.70
C GLY A 14 28.07 3.58 -3.94
N PRO A 15 29.38 3.28 -4.00
CA PRO A 15 29.98 2.63 -5.17
C PRO A 15 29.63 1.14 -5.30
N ASN A 16 29.14 0.50 -4.22
CA ASN A 16 28.85 -0.93 -4.19
C ASN A 16 27.35 -1.19 -4.36
N VAL A 17 26.81 -0.93 -5.55
CA VAL A 17 25.41 -1.22 -5.90
C VAL A 17 25.35 -2.48 -6.73
N PHE A 18 24.50 -3.42 -6.32
CA PHE A 18 24.23 -4.67 -6.99
C PHE A 18 22.79 -4.69 -7.49
N ASN A 19 22.57 -5.30 -8.65
CA ASN A 19 21.25 -5.47 -9.24
C ASN A 19 21.01 -6.93 -9.56
N GLU A 20 19.94 -7.49 -8.99
CA GLU A 20 19.43 -8.82 -9.30
C GLU A 20 18.10 -8.66 -10.04
N ASN A 21 17.95 -9.39 -11.15
CA ASN A 21 16.71 -9.44 -11.91
C ASN A 21 16.20 -10.88 -11.89
N ASP A 22 14.93 -11.05 -11.57
CA ASP A 22 14.25 -12.33 -11.53
C ASP A 22 12.98 -12.30 -12.39
N THR A 23 12.70 -13.39 -13.09
CA THR A 23 11.50 -13.55 -13.93
C THR A 23 10.48 -14.35 -13.14
N ILE A 24 9.54 -13.65 -12.48
CA ILE A 24 8.54 -14.27 -11.61
C ILE A 24 7.58 -15.16 -12.38
N THR A 25 7.16 -14.69 -13.55
CA THR A 25 6.30 -15.47 -14.42
C THR A 25 6.42 -15.01 -15.86
N LYS A 26 6.10 -15.92 -16.77
CA LYS A 26 5.99 -15.69 -18.21
C LYS A 26 4.64 -16.24 -18.66
N TYR A 27 3.87 -15.38 -19.32
CA TYR A 27 2.56 -15.68 -19.85
C TYR A 27 2.60 -15.53 -21.36
N GLU A 28 2.46 -16.65 -22.07
CA GLU A 28 2.33 -16.64 -23.53
C GLU A 28 0.94 -16.12 -23.90
N ILE A 29 0.91 -15.05 -24.69
CA ILE A 29 -0.34 -14.38 -25.08
C ILE A 29 -0.92 -15.04 -26.32
N MET A 30 -0.06 -15.31 -27.30
CA MET A 30 -0.46 -15.81 -28.61
C MET A 30 0.66 -16.62 -29.25
N ASP A 31 0.20 -17.60 -30.03
CA ASP A 31 0.97 -18.34 -31.03
C ASP A 31 0.50 -17.89 -32.42
N GLY A 32 1.36 -17.17 -33.15
CA GLY A 32 1.06 -16.62 -34.48
C GLY A 32 1.07 -15.09 -34.58
N THR A 33 0.85 -14.60 -35.81
CA THR A 33 0.99 -13.19 -36.19
C THR A 33 -0.32 -12.42 -35.99
N PRO A 34 -0.36 -11.39 -35.12
CA PRO A 34 -1.54 -10.55 -34.93
C PRO A 34 -1.91 -9.81 -36.23
N VAL A 35 -3.21 -9.63 -36.46
CA VAL A 35 -3.69 -8.82 -37.59
C VAL A 35 -3.93 -7.38 -37.14
N LYS A 36 -3.72 -6.40 -38.03
CA LYS A 36 -3.96 -4.99 -37.71
C LYS A 36 -5.42 -4.78 -37.27
N GLY A 37 -5.60 -4.22 -36.07
CA GLY A 37 -6.91 -3.94 -35.49
C GLY A 37 -7.43 -5.05 -34.57
N GLU A 38 -6.71 -6.16 -34.45
CA GLU A 38 -7.02 -7.21 -33.48
C GLU A 38 -6.76 -6.73 -32.04
N SER A 39 -7.60 -7.18 -31.10
CA SER A 39 -7.45 -6.89 -29.68
C SER A 39 -7.49 -8.19 -28.88
N ILE A 40 -6.44 -8.44 -28.10
CA ILE A 40 -6.29 -9.67 -27.33
C ILE A 40 -6.47 -9.33 -25.85
N PRO A 41 -7.52 -9.82 -25.19
CA PRO A 41 -7.72 -9.59 -23.77
C PRO A 41 -6.71 -10.39 -22.94
N VAL A 42 -6.10 -9.74 -21.95
CA VAL A 42 -5.12 -10.37 -21.04
C VAL A 42 -5.63 -10.29 -19.60
N ARG A 43 -5.54 -11.40 -18.86
CA ARG A 43 -5.85 -11.46 -17.43
C ARG A 43 -4.74 -12.19 -16.68
N LEU A 44 -4.03 -11.47 -15.83
CA LEU A 44 -2.94 -12.01 -15.00
C LEU A 44 -3.38 -12.01 -13.53
N PHE A 45 -3.49 -13.19 -12.93
CA PHE A 45 -3.85 -13.34 -11.52
C PHE A 45 -2.60 -13.33 -10.65
N LEU A 46 -2.46 -12.30 -9.80
CA LEU A 46 -1.27 -12.12 -8.97
C LEU A 46 -1.22 -13.04 -7.74
N ALA A 47 -2.35 -13.61 -7.33
CA ALA A 47 -2.48 -14.35 -6.06
C ALA A 47 -1.67 -15.64 -6.02
N SER A 48 -1.34 -16.23 -7.16
CA SER A 48 -0.60 -17.50 -7.25
C SER A 48 0.92 -17.34 -7.22
N TYR A 49 1.42 -16.10 -7.21
CA TYR A 49 2.85 -15.81 -7.24
C TYR A 49 3.33 -15.32 -5.88
N GLU A 50 4.57 -15.68 -5.54
CA GLU A 50 5.24 -15.20 -4.33
C GLU A 50 5.72 -13.76 -4.54
N LEU A 51 4.80 -12.82 -4.35
CA LEU A 51 5.04 -11.39 -4.53
C LEU A 51 5.21 -10.68 -3.19
N THR A 52 6.11 -9.71 -3.16
CA THR A 52 6.24 -8.73 -2.09
C THR A 52 5.70 -7.37 -2.56
N PRO A 53 5.33 -6.47 -1.64
CA PRO A 53 5.07 -5.08 -2.01
C PRO A 53 6.28 -4.46 -2.70
N THR A 54 6.06 -3.48 -3.57
CA THR A 54 7.14 -2.64 -4.09
C THR A 54 7.80 -1.89 -2.93
N MET A 55 9.11 -1.98 -2.84
CA MET A 55 9.92 -1.36 -1.80
C MET A 55 10.86 -0.36 -2.45
N ARG A 56 10.78 0.93 -2.10
CA ARG A 56 11.66 1.96 -2.62
C ARG A 56 12.59 2.44 -1.52
N GLU A 57 13.89 2.34 -1.76
CA GLU A 57 14.96 2.89 -0.92
C GLU A 57 14.80 2.60 0.58
N VAL A 58 14.48 1.35 0.91
CA VAL A 58 14.27 0.94 2.30
C VAL A 58 15.56 1.13 3.08
N ALA A 59 15.50 2.05 4.05
CA ALA A 59 16.64 2.50 4.84
C ALA A 59 17.87 2.92 3.99
N LYS A 60 17.66 3.35 2.73
CA LYS A 60 18.73 3.61 1.76
C LYS A 60 19.69 2.44 1.56
N ARG A 61 19.19 1.21 1.68
CA ARG A 61 19.99 -0.03 1.54
C ARG A 61 19.58 -0.88 0.36
N PHE A 62 18.28 -0.93 0.07
CA PHE A 62 17.78 -1.72 -1.04
C PHE A 62 16.43 -1.21 -1.57
N SER A 63 16.10 -1.66 -2.77
CA SER A 63 14.83 -1.46 -3.44
C SER A 63 14.38 -2.78 -4.08
N VAL A 64 13.07 -3.03 -4.08
CA VAL A 64 12.41 -4.13 -4.78
C VAL A 64 11.35 -3.53 -5.70
N GLN A 65 11.56 -3.63 -7.01
CA GLN A 65 10.69 -3.10 -8.04
C GLN A 65 10.12 -4.20 -8.92
N TYR A 66 8.93 -3.98 -9.46
CA TYR A 66 8.26 -4.93 -10.34
C TYR A 66 7.98 -4.28 -11.69
N PHE A 67 8.13 -5.05 -12.77
CA PHE A 67 7.91 -4.58 -14.13
C PHE A 67 7.03 -5.56 -14.88
N LEU A 68 6.09 -5.05 -15.66
CA LEU A 68 5.50 -5.79 -16.78
C LEU A 68 6.44 -5.66 -17.96
N ASN A 69 6.88 -6.79 -18.50
CA ASN A 69 7.75 -6.88 -19.66
C ASN A 69 6.97 -7.52 -20.80
N LEU A 70 6.60 -6.73 -21.79
CA LEU A 70 6.03 -7.23 -23.05
C LEU A 70 7.18 -7.58 -24.00
N VAL A 71 7.17 -8.81 -24.50
CA VAL A 71 8.15 -9.30 -25.47
C VAL A 71 7.42 -9.76 -26.74
N LEU A 72 7.91 -9.25 -27.87
CA LEU A 72 7.50 -9.61 -29.21
C LEU A 72 8.70 -10.21 -29.93
N VAL A 73 8.46 -11.31 -30.63
CA VAL A 73 9.45 -11.93 -31.52
C VAL A 73 8.83 -11.92 -32.91
N ASP A 74 9.58 -11.48 -33.90
CA ASP A 74 9.16 -11.50 -35.31
C ASP A 74 9.66 -12.75 -36.04
N GLU A 75 9.38 -12.84 -37.34
CA GLU A 75 9.74 -13.99 -38.19
C GLU A 75 11.25 -14.09 -38.48
N GLU A 76 12.02 -13.02 -38.22
CA GLU A 76 13.47 -12.99 -38.38
C GLU A 76 14.21 -13.23 -37.04
N ASP A 77 13.51 -13.79 -36.05
CA ASP A 77 13.99 -14.02 -34.68
C ASP A 77 14.42 -12.74 -33.93
N ARG A 78 13.97 -11.55 -34.38
CA ARG A 78 14.27 -10.28 -33.69
C ARG A 78 13.33 -10.09 -32.51
N SER A 79 13.92 -9.80 -31.36
CA SER A 79 13.20 -9.55 -30.11
C SER A 79 12.98 -8.06 -29.87
N TYR A 80 11.73 -7.66 -29.70
CA TYR A 80 11.32 -6.32 -29.27
C TYR A 80 10.76 -6.37 -27.87
N PHE A 81 11.17 -5.43 -27.02
CA PHE A 81 10.79 -5.40 -25.61
C PHE A 81 10.22 -4.04 -25.22
N LYS A 82 9.22 -4.08 -24.35
CA LYS A 82 8.72 -2.89 -23.64
C LYS A 82 8.50 -3.23 -22.19
N GLN A 83 9.21 -2.52 -21.32
CA GLN A 83 9.06 -2.64 -19.86
C GLN A 83 8.30 -1.45 -19.31
N GLN A 84 7.36 -1.74 -18.41
CA GLN A 84 6.62 -0.74 -17.65
C GLN A 84 6.67 -1.11 -16.17
N GLU A 85 7.12 -0.18 -15.33
CA GLU A 85 7.12 -0.37 -13.90
C GLU A 85 5.69 -0.43 -13.36
N ILE A 86 5.43 -1.40 -12.48
CA ILE A 86 4.17 -1.55 -11.75
C ILE A 86 4.44 -1.43 -10.25
N THR A 87 3.50 -0.83 -9.52
CA THR A 87 3.59 -0.71 -8.06
C THR A 87 2.65 -1.72 -7.41
N LEU A 88 3.21 -2.63 -6.63
CA LEU A 88 2.48 -3.63 -5.86
C LEU A 88 2.36 -3.16 -4.41
N TYR A 89 1.16 -3.31 -3.82
CA TYR A 89 0.91 -3.01 -2.42
C TYR A 89 0.14 -4.15 -1.76
N ARG A 90 0.43 -4.39 -0.47
CA ARG A 90 -0.37 -5.31 0.33
C ARG A 90 -1.67 -4.61 0.72
N ARG A 91 -2.80 -5.14 0.29
CA ARG A 91 -4.11 -4.65 0.72
C ARG A 91 -4.26 -4.90 2.22
N ALA A 92 -4.60 -3.86 2.98
CA ALA A 92 -4.96 -4.03 4.38
C ALA A 92 -6.23 -4.89 4.48
N GLU A 93 -6.27 -5.83 5.43
CA GLU A 93 -7.53 -6.50 5.75
C GLU A 93 -8.47 -5.47 6.40
N ILE A 94 -9.69 -5.36 5.87
CA ILE A 94 -10.74 -4.59 6.53
C ILE A 94 -11.17 -5.48 7.70
N PRO A 95 -10.91 -5.10 8.98
CA PRO A 95 -11.39 -5.91 10.08
C PRO A 95 -12.91 -6.04 9.97
N PRO A 96 -13.48 -7.24 10.18
CA PRO A 96 -14.92 -7.40 10.17
C PRO A 96 -15.50 -6.41 11.19
N ARG A 97 -16.41 -5.54 10.75
CA ARG A 97 -17.14 -4.67 11.67
C ARG A 97 -17.80 -5.57 12.70
N LYS A 98 -17.43 -5.41 13.98
CA LYS A 98 -18.09 -6.13 15.07
C LYS A 98 -19.60 -5.90 14.95
N PRO A 99 -20.43 -6.94 15.10
CA PRO A 99 -21.88 -6.78 15.13
C PRO A 99 -22.26 -5.68 16.13
N LEU A 100 -23.27 -4.87 15.79
CA LEU A 100 -23.72 -3.74 16.61
C LEU A 100 -23.97 -4.17 18.09
N ALA A 101 -24.42 -5.41 18.29
CA ALA A 101 -24.64 -6.02 19.60
C ALA A 101 -23.38 -6.09 20.50
N GLU A 102 -22.18 -6.24 19.95
CA GLU A 102 -20.93 -6.22 20.73
C GLU A 102 -20.46 -4.80 21.04
N GLN A 103 -20.88 -3.81 20.25
CA GLN A 103 -20.53 -2.41 20.49
C GLN A 103 -21.25 -1.87 21.74
N PHE A 104 -22.45 -2.38 22.04
CA PHE A 104 -23.22 -2.00 23.24
C PHE A 104 -22.86 -2.77 24.52
N LYS A 105 -22.05 -3.85 24.46
CA LYS A 105 -21.63 -4.59 25.67
C LYS A 105 -20.68 -3.82 26.59
N ASN A 106 -19.98 -2.81 26.04
CA ASN A 106 -19.03 -1.99 26.81
C ASN A 106 -19.68 -0.73 27.42
N LEU A 107 -20.97 -0.50 27.20
CA LEU A 107 -21.75 0.49 27.94
C LEU A 107 -22.25 -0.16 29.24
N HIS A 108 -21.32 -0.46 30.14
CA HIS A 108 -21.70 -0.60 31.54
C HIS A 108 -22.04 0.81 32.02
N MET A 109 -23.35 1.12 32.09
CA MET A 109 -23.84 2.24 32.88
C MET A 109 -23.47 1.96 34.33
N ASP A 110 -22.66 2.83 34.93
CA ASP A 110 -22.35 2.76 36.35
C ASP A 110 -23.68 2.82 37.14
N PRO A 111 -24.05 1.77 37.90
CA PRO A 111 -25.29 1.76 38.66
C PRO A 111 -25.28 2.73 39.86
N ASN A 112 -24.18 3.45 40.07
CA ASN A 112 -23.95 4.32 41.22
C ASN A 112 -23.92 5.82 40.87
N LEU A 113 -24.36 6.20 39.66
CA LEU A 113 -24.55 7.61 39.35
C LEU A 113 -25.85 8.09 40.02
N GLN A 114 -25.74 8.54 41.27
CA GLN A 114 -26.83 9.23 41.94
C GLN A 114 -27.18 10.51 41.15
N PRO A 115 -28.47 10.82 40.93
CA PRO A 115 -28.87 12.11 40.37
C PRO A 115 -28.25 13.20 41.24
N LYS A 116 -27.45 14.09 40.65
CA LYS A 116 -27.05 15.30 41.34
C LYS A 116 -28.31 16.15 41.47
N ASP A 117 -28.78 16.32 42.69
CA ASP A 117 -29.84 17.28 43.00
C ASP A 117 -29.32 18.69 42.66
N ASP A 118 -29.84 19.26 41.58
CA ASP A 118 -29.65 20.66 41.25
C ASP A 118 -30.38 21.53 42.28
N VAL A 119 -29.70 21.88 43.38
CA VAL A 119 -30.15 22.92 44.30
C VAL A 119 -29.11 24.04 44.30
N ASN A 120 -29.49 25.12 43.59
CA ASN A 120 -28.86 26.42 43.59
C ASN A 120 -28.55 26.93 45.00
N ASN A 121 -27.35 27.48 45.20
CA ASN A 121 -27.25 28.82 45.76
C ASN A 121 -25.94 29.52 45.38
N GLU A 122 -26.10 30.73 44.87
CA GLU A 122 -25.11 31.81 44.79
C GLU A 122 -24.44 31.98 46.17
N THR A 123 -23.20 32.44 46.36
CA THR A 123 -22.67 33.76 46.01
C THR A 123 -21.21 33.81 46.50
N SER A 124 -20.37 34.61 45.81
CA SER A 124 -19.22 35.41 46.34
C SER A 124 -18.07 34.67 47.06
N GLU A 125 -16.78 34.83 46.73
CA GLU A 125 -16.03 36.07 46.61
C GLU A 125 -14.67 35.87 45.90
N SER A 126 -14.31 36.88 45.12
CA SER A 126 -12.98 37.46 44.85
C SER A 126 -11.69 36.63 44.99
N GLY A 127 -10.86 36.70 43.93
CA GLY A 127 -9.43 36.39 43.99
C GLY A 127 -8.68 36.77 42.71
N VAL A 128 -8.74 38.04 42.32
CA VAL A 128 -7.87 38.63 41.29
C VAL A 128 -6.45 38.74 41.86
N SER A 129 -5.46 38.21 41.14
CA SER A 129 -4.11 38.81 41.14
C SER A 129 -3.53 38.74 39.73
N LYS A 130 -3.59 39.90 39.06
CA LYS A 130 -2.70 40.27 37.95
C LYS A 130 -1.26 40.36 38.47
N SER A 131 -0.32 39.95 37.63
CA SER A 131 0.95 40.67 37.46
C SER A 131 1.43 40.40 36.04
N ALA A 132 1.40 41.47 35.23
CA ALA A 132 2.07 41.62 33.95
C ALA A 132 3.48 42.23 34.21
N GLU A 133 4.23 42.41 33.11
CA GLU A 133 5.58 43.05 32.97
C GLU A 133 6.72 42.01 32.99
N ASP A 134 7.62 41.88 31.99
CA ASP A 134 8.22 42.81 31.00
C ASP A 134 8.43 42.11 29.63
N ALA A 135 8.25 42.71 28.44
CA ALA A 135 9.17 43.58 27.66
C ALA A 135 10.62 43.04 27.64
N GLU A 136 11.27 42.69 26.52
CA GLU A 136 11.46 43.36 25.22
C GLU A 136 11.92 42.30 24.17
#